data_AF-A0AAQ4F5R2-F1
#
_entry.id   AF-A0AAQ4F5R2-F1
#
_cell.length_a   1.000
_cell.length_b   1.000
_cell.length_c   1.000
_cell.angle_alpha   90.00
_cell.angle_beta   90.00
_cell.angle_gamma   90.00
#
_symmetry.space_group_name_H-M   'P 1'
#
loop_
_entity.id
_entity.type
_entity.pdbx_description
1 polymer ?
#
loop_
_entity_poly.entity_id
_entity_poly.type
_entity_poly.pdbx_seq_one_letter_code
_entity_poly.pdbx_strand_id
1 'polypeptide(L)'
;MAQEVAAAKVAEKPRRNTADYGYRASSVDDHGSEHVCIVGPSVDAIVVVSSINTAFGVMVASRSTGIILNNQMNDFSWPTTRDVHGFPPAKKNYIEGGKRPMPSLSPIIMVESSGGVLFLGTATGVANTASSLSQVLIRSLWIGHTVKQAIDAGRLHNQLIPENVVKYEKTTDSDVLHGLTKKGHHLSLEDWQGDVIALRYVGPGALYRGSYDFRTTDPGGLDGGQVPAG
;
A
#
# COMPACT_ATOMS: atom_id res chain seq x y z
N MET A 1 9.51 -1.30 27.40
CA MET A 1 10.38 -2.48 27.23
C MET A 1 10.72 -2.60 25.76
N ALA A 2 11.91 -2.14 25.37
CA ALA A 2 12.41 -2.33 24.01
C ALA A 2 12.97 -3.76 23.93
N GLN A 3 12.27 -4.66 23.24
CA GLN A 3 12.87 -5.94 22.87
C GLN A 3 13.79 -5.70 21.68
N GLU A 4 15.06 -6.04 21.90
CA GLU A 4 16.13 -6.08 20.93
C GLU A 4 15.72 -7.00 19.78
N VAL A 5 15.55 -6.43 18.57
CA VAL A 5 15.30 -7.23 17.37
C VAL A 5 16.61 -7.91 17.01
N ALA A 6 16.78 -9.15 17.48
CA ALA A 6 17.86 -10.01 17.04
C ALA A 6 17.74 -10.18 15.52
N ALA A 7 18.69 -9.62 14.77
CA ALA A 7 18.82 -9.83 13.34
C ALA A 7 19.15 -11.31 13.09
N ALA A 8 18.12 -12.14 12.98
CA ALA A 8 18.28 -13.51 12.52
C ALA A 8 18.83 -13.44 11.08
N LYS A 9 20.06 -13.94 10.87
CA LYS A 9 20.59 -14.17 9.52
C LYS A 9 19.64 -15.14 8.82
N VAL A 10 18.79 -14.62 7.94
CA VAL A 10 18.08 -15.44 6.96
C VAL A 10 19.17 -16.07 6.11
N ALA A 11 19.33 -17.40 6.21
CA ALA A 11 20.30 -18.13 5.39
C ALA A 11 20.07 -17.77 3.91
N GLU A 12 21.12 -17.34 3.21
CA GLU A 12 21.04 -17.01 1.79
C GLU A 12 20.69 -18.28 1.01
N LYS A 13 19.42 -18.43 0.67
CA LYS A 13 18.98 -19.47 -0.25
C LYS A 13 19.39 -19.07 -1.66
N PRO A 14 19.79 -20.04 -2.52
CA PRO A 14 20.11 -19.75 -3.91
C PRO A 14 18.92 -19.08 -4.61
N ARG A 15 19.24 -18.15 -5.52
CA ARG A 15 18.27 -17.37 -6.29
C ARG A 15 17.34 -18.31 -7.05
N ARG A 16 16.03 -18.15 -6.85
CA ARG A 16 15.00 -18.86 -7.64
C ARG A 16 14.60 -18.01 -8.84
N ASN A 17 14.30 -18.66 -9.96
CA ASN A 17 13.79 -18.01 -11.16
C ASN A 17 12.35 -17.54 -10.92
N THR A 18 11.89 -16.47 -11.57
CA THR A 18 10.48 -16.02 -11.44
C THR A 18 9.46 -17.10 -11.82
N ALA A 19 9.83 -18.00 -12.74
CA ALA A 19 9.06 -19.17 -13.11
C ALA A 19 8.77 -20.11 -11.91
N ASP A 20 9.66 -20.18 -10.93
CA ASP A 20 9.53 -21.03 -9.74
C ASP A 20 8.44 -20.52 -8.77
N TYR A 21 8.05 -19.25 -8.89
CA TYR A 21 7.06 -18.60 -8.04
C TYR A 21 5.65 -18.61 -8.64
N GLY A 22 5.48 -19.15 -9.86
CA GLY A 22 4.17 -19.28 -10.51
C GLY A 22 3.48 -17.94 -10.79
N TYR A 23 4.27 -16.89 -11.04
CA TYR A 23 3.78 -15.52 -11.27
C TYR A 23 2.76 -15.45 -12.39
N ARG A 24 1.76 -14.60 -12.19
CA ARG A 24 0.73 -14.27 -13.18
C ARG A 24 0.55 -12.76 -13.17
N ALA A 25 0.55 -12.16 -14.35
CA ALA A 25 0.49 -10.72 -14.47
C ALA A 25 -0.85 -10.16 -13.97
N SER A 26 -0.77 -9.15 -13.11
CA SER A 26 -1.85 -8.22 -12.80
C SER A 26 -1.22 -6.92 -12.33
N SER A 27 -1.12 -5.94 -13.22
CA SER A 27 -0.77 -4.57 -12.85
C SER A 27 -1.88 -3.67 -13.37
N VAL A 28 -2.52 -2.93 -12.46
CA VAL A 28 -3.43 -1.85 -12.80
C VAL A 28 -2.89 -0.58 -12.18
N ASP A 29 -2.92 0.49 -12.97
CA ASP A 29 -2.61 1.83 -12.53
C ASP A 29 -3.92 2.51 -12.10
N ASP A 30 -4.04 2.88 -10.83
CA ASP A 30 -5.28 3.35 -10.19
C ASP A 30 -5.04 4.70 -9.52
N HIS A 31 -5.50 5.78 -10.15
CA HIS A 31 -5.37 7.15 -9.65
C HIS A 31 -6.70 7.77 -9.18
N GLY A 32 -7.77 6.97 -9.13
CA GLY A 32 -9.14 7.37 -8.76
C GLY A 32 -9.59 6.74 -7.45
N SER A 33 -8.62 6.41 -6.61
CA SER A 33 -8.80 5.84 -5.28
C SER A 33 -8.65 6.88 -4.18
N GLU A 34 -9.53 6.79 -3.19
CA GLU A 34 -9.51 7.61 -1.98
C GLU A 34 -9.55 6.71 -0.74
N HIS A 35 -8.97 7.20 0.35
CA HIS A 35 -8.92 6.44 1.58
C HIS A 35 -8.98 7.30 2.85
N VAL A 36 -9.44 6.72 3.94
CA VAL A 36 -9.54 7.41 5.22
C VAL A 36 -9.39 6.43 6.38
N CYS A 37 -8.76 6.89 7.46
CA CYS A 37 -8.66 6.18 8.73
C CYS A 37 -9.31 7.02 9.82
N ILE A 38 -10.19 6.42 10.61
CA ILE A 38 -10.97 7.08 11.65
C ILE A 38 -10.83 6.27 12.94
N VAL A 39 -10.59 6.97 14.05
CA VAL A 39 -10.74 6.41 15.39
C VAL A 39 -11.75 7.24 16.16
N GLY A 40 -12.82 6.59 16.62
CA GLY A 40 -13.88 7.23 17.40
C GLY A 40 -13.55 7.31 18.90
N PRO A 41 -14.34 8.08 19.68
CA PRO A 41 -14.15 8.23 21.13
C PRO A 41 -14.25 6.93 21.92
N SER A 42 -15.08 6.00 21.45
CA SER A 42 -15.23 4.65 22.03
C SER A 42 -14.13 3.67 21.59
N VAL A 43 -13.07 4.16 20.94
CA VAL A 43 -11.99 3.37 20.34
C VAL A 43 -12.46 2.50 19.16
N ASP A 44 -13.60 2.86 18.54
CA ASP A 44 -14.03 2.29 17.27
C ASP A 44 -13.02 2.67 16.18
N ALA A 45 -12.48 1.68 15.48
CA ALA A 45 -11.52 1.89 14.39
C ALA A 45 -12.15 1.56 13.04
N ILE A 46 -12.07 2.51 12.11
CA ILE A 46 -12.60 2.37 10.75
C ILE A 46 -11.51 2.72 9.76
N VAL A 47 -11.27 1.84 8.80
CA VAL A 47 -10.42 2.09 7.63
C VAL A 47 -11.25 1.87 6.40
N VAL A 48 -11.43 2.92 5.61
CA VAL A 48 -12.17 2.88 4.35
C VAL A 48 -11.21 3.17 3.22
N VAL A 49 -11.36 2.41 2.14
CA VAL A 49 -10.73 2.67 0.87
C VAL A 49 -11.76 2.41 -0.22
N SER A 50 -11.90 3.36 -1.13
CA SER A 50 -12.89 3.34 -2.20
C SER A 50 -12.25 3.82 -3.48
N SER A 51 -12.66 3.25 -4.62
CA SER A 51 -12.07 3.56 -5.90
C SER A 51 -13.13 3.60 -7.00
N ILE A 52 -12.94 4.51 -7.95
CA ILE A 52 -13.56 4.43 -9.28
C ILE A 52 -12.60 3.90 -10.34
N ASN A 53 -11.47 3.35 -9.89
CA ASN A 53 -10.27 2.90 -10.58
C ASN A 53 -9.44 4.05 -11.15
N THR A 54 -9.42 4.34 -12.46
CA THR A 54 -8.59 5.47 -12.92
C THR A 54 -9.21 6.82 -12.51
N ALA A 55 -8.46 7.91 -12.61
CA ALA A 55 -8.99 9.25 -12.39
C ALA A 55 -10.27 9.46 -13.23
N PHE A 56 -11.37 9.83 -12.56
CA PHE A 56 -12.72 9.97 -13.14
C PHE A 56 -13.31 8.69 -13.78
N GLY A 57 -12.81 7.50 -13.45
CA GLY A 57 -13.35 6.21 -13.88
C GLY A 57 -13.44 6.07 -15.40
N VAL A 58 -14.62 5.73 -15.93
CA VAL A 58 -14.83 5.72 -17.41
C VAL A 58 -15.02 7.12 -18.02
N MET A 59 -14.90 8.20 -17.24
CA MET A 59 -15.16 9.59 -17.66
C MET A 59 -16.59 9.82 -18.18
N VAL A 60 -17.53 8.99 -17.73
CA VAL A 60 -18.96 9.09 -18.05
C VAL A 60 -19.74 9.27 -16.76
N ALA A 61 -20.52 10.35 -16.69
CA ALA A 61 -21.49 10.58 -15.64
C ALA A 61 -22.89 10.14 -16.09
N SER A 62 -23.64 9.53 -15.19
CA SER A 62 -25.07 9.27 -15.38
C SER A 62 -25.82 10.59 -15.60
N ARG A 63 -26.59 10.68 -16.69
CA ARG A 63 -27.38 11.89 -16.99
C ARG A 63 -28.47 12.19 -15.96
N SER A 64 -28.98 11.18 -15.27
CA SER A 64 -30.05 11.35 -14.29
C SER A 64 -29.54 11.61 -12.88
N THR A 65 -28.39 11.05 -12.50
CA THR A 65 -27.87 11.13 -11.11
C THR A 65 -26.62 11.99 -10.97
N GLY A 66 -25.94 12.32 -12.07
CA GLY A 66 -24.65 13.02 -12.04
C GLY A 66 -23.48 12.18 -11.52
N ILE A 67 -23.70 10.92 -11.15
CA ILE A 67 -22.67 10.03 -10.60
C ILE A 67 -21.74 9.55 -11.71
N ILE A 68 -20.44 9.69 -11.49
CA ILE A 68 -19.38 9.17 -12.38
C ILE A 68 -19.29 7.65 -12.24
N LEU A 69 -19.23 6.95 -13.36
CA LEU A 69 -19.13 5.51 -13.40
C LEU A 69 -17.67 5.06 -13.28
N ASN A 70 -17.41 4.01 -12.50
CA ASN A 70 -16.09 3.39 -12.37
C ASN A 70 -15.69 2.65 -13.65
N ASN A 71 -14.39 2.40 -13.82
CA ASN A 71 -13.84 1.45 -14.78
C ASN A 71 -13.18 0.24 -14.09
N GLN A 72 -13.77 -0.27 -12.99
CA GLN A 72 -13.21 -1.39 -12.22
C GLN A 72 -13.12 -2.70 -13.00
N MET A 73 -13.83 -2.83 -14.11
CA MET A 73 -13.71 -3.99 -15.00
C MET A 73 -12.28 -4.15 -15.55
N ASN A 74 -11.47 -3.09 -15.55
CA ASN A 74 -10.05 -3.13 -15.93
C ASN A 74 -9.18 -3.95 -14.96
N ASP A 75 -9.66 -4.19 -13.73
CA ASP A 75 -8.95 -5.00 -12.73
C ASP A 75 -9.03 -6.50 -12.99
N PHE A 76 -9.94 -6.95 -13.86
CA PHE A 76 -9.94 -8.33 -14.30
C PHE A 76 -8.75 -8.62 -15.20
N SER A 77 -8.23 -9.83 -15.07
CA SER A 77 -7.33 -10.42 -16.03
C SER A 77 -8.08 -10.75 -17.32
N TRP A 78 -7.64 -10.18 -18.44
CA TRP A 78 -8.20 -10.47 -19.75
C TRP A 78 -7.50 -11.70 -20.33
N PRO A 79 -8.21 -12.77 -20.73
CA PRO A 79 -7.57 -14.01 -21.19
C PRO A 79 -6.60 -13.85 -22.36
N THR A 80 -6.76 -12.77 -23.13
CA THR A 80 -6.00 -12.44 -24.33
C THR A 80 -4.82 -11.51 -24.08
N THR A 81 -4.74 -10.86 -22.92
CA THR A 81 -3.62 -9.93 -22.63
C THR A 81 -2.43 -10.68 -22.09
N ARG A 82 -1.24 -10.20 -22.43
CA ARG A 82 0.03 -10.61 -21.80
C ARG A 82 0.69 -9.35 -21.27
N ASP A 83 1.45 -9.46 -20.20
CA ASP A 83 2.30 -8.34 -19.80
C ASP A 83 3.43 -8.10 -20.81
N VAL A 84 4.19 -7.03 -20.58
CA VAL A 84 5.34 -6.64 -21.42
C VAL A 84 6.45 -7.69 -21.47
N HIS A 85 6.39 -8.71 -20.60
CA HIS A 85 7.33 -9.82 -20.52
C HIS A 85 6.72 -11.16 -21.00
N GLY A 86 5.49 -11.13 -21.54
CA GLY A 86 4.80 -12.28 -22.12
C GLY A 86 4.11 -13.20 -21.10
N PHE A 87 4.08 -12.87 -19.81
CA PHE A 87 3.47 -13.71 -18.79
C PHE A 87 1.95 -13.78 -18.98
N PRO A 88 1.36 -14.98 -18.80
CA PRO A 88 -0.07 -15.14 -18.91
C PRO A 88 -0.78 -14.42 -17.75
N PRO A 89 -1.98 -13.91 -18.01
CA PRO A 89 -2.76 -13.17 -17.05
C PRO A 89 -3.31 -14.12 -15.98
N ALA A 90 -3.67 -13.59 -14.81
CA ALA A 90 -4.08 -14.41 -13.70
C ALA A 90 -5.44 -15.10 -13.96
N LYS A 91 -5.43 -16.38 -14.35
CA LYS A 91 -6.68 -17.15 -14.62
C LYS A 91 -7.73 -17.06 -13.50
N LYS A 92 -7.28 -17.00 -12.23
CA LYS A 92 -8.19 -16.87 -11.08
C LYS A 92 -8.94 -15.53 -11.07
N ASN A 93 -8.37 -14.51 -11.69
CA ASN A 93 -8.94 -13.17 -11.83
C ASN A 93 -9.53 -12.95 -13.24
N TYR A 94 -9.90 -14.00 -13.99
CA TYR A 94 -10.66 -13.82 -15.23
C TYR A 94 -12.08 -13.32 -14.96
N ILE A 95 -12.60 -12.55 -15.91
CA ILE A 95 -13.96 -12.01 -15.89
C ILE A 95 -15.01 -13.14 -15.98
N GLU A 96 -15.98 -13.11 -15.06
CA GLU A 96 -17.11 -14.05 -15.00
C GLU A 96 -18.34 -13.29 -14.49
N GLY A 97 -19.54 -13.70 -14.89
CA GLY A 97 -20.78 -13.08 -14.44
C GLY A 97 -20.93 -13.15 -12.91
N GLY A 98 -21.20 -12.01 -12.27
CA GLY A 98 -21.37 -11.91 -10.81
C GLY A 98 -20.06 -11.93 -9.99
N LYS A 99 -18.90 -12.08 -10.64
CA LYS A 99 -17.60 -12.08 -9.97
C LYS A 99 -17.15 -10.65 -9.64
N ARG A 100 -16.35 -10.50 -8.58
CA ARG A 100 -15.67 -9.25 -8.23
C ARG A 100 -14.21 -9.30 -8.67
N PRO A 101 -13.68 -8.20 -9.25
CA PRO A 101 -12.26 -8.15 -9.60
C PRO A 101 -11.38 -8.15 -8.34
N MET A 102 -10.13 -8.57 -8.48
CA MET A 102 -9.14 -8.51 -7.41
C MET A 102 -8.67 -7.05 -7.22
N PRO A 103 -8.88 -6.43 -6.04
CA PRO A 103 -8.43 -5.06 -5.79
C PRO A 103 -6.94 -5.03 -5.49
N SER A 104 -6.31 -3.91 -5.82
CA SER A 104 -4.95 -3.54 -5.39
C SER A 104 -4.95 -2.76 -4.07
N LEU A 105 -6.06 -2.74 -3.32
CA LEU A 105 -6.24 -1.93 -2.11
C LEU A 105 -5.78 -2.69 -0.85
N SER A 106 -5.12 -1.98 0.07
CA SER A 106 -4.53 -2.59 1.27
C SER A 106 -4.95 -1.90 2.57
N PRO A 107 -6.20 -2.05 3.07
CA PRO A 107 -6.58 -1.53 4.38
C PRO A 107 -6.13 -2.48 5.51
N ILE A 108 -5.57 -1.93 6.60
CA ILE A 108 -5.11 -2.68 7.77
C ILE A 108 -5.56 -1.99 9.06
N ILE A 109 -6.08 -2.78 10.00
CA ILE A 109 -6.27 -2.42 11.40
C ILE A 109 -5.51 -3.45 12.23
N MET A 110 -4.64 -2.98 13.12
CA MET A 110 -4.00 -3.83 14.12
C MET A 110 -4.53 -3.52 15.50
N VAL A 111 -4.88 -4.60 16.19
CA VAL A 111 -5.37 -4.58 17.56
C VAL A 111 -4.40 -5.32 18.47
N GLU A 112 -4.24 -4.82 19.67
CA GLU A 112 -3.63 -5.55 20.77
C GLU A 112 -4.54 -6.69 21.23
N SER A 113 -3.97 -7.67 21.93
CA SER A 113 -4.75 -8.75 22.55
C SER A 113 -5.77 -8.25 23.57
N SER A 114 -5.56 -7.06 24.14
CA SER A 114 -6.48 -6.36 25.03
C SER A 114 -7.71 -5.78 24.32
N GLY A 115 -7.72 -5.75 22.98
CA GLY A 115 -8.74 -5.10 22.17
C GLY A 115 -8.44 -3.63 21.84
N GLY A 116 -7.35 -3.06 22.36
CA GLY A 116 -6.92 -1.70 22.01
C GLY A 116 -6.42 -1.61 20.56
N VAL A 117 -6.72 -0.53 19.86
CA VAL A 117 -6.25 -0.34 18.47
C VAL A 117 -4.85 0.25 18.48
N LEU A 118 -3.89 -0.48 17.90
CA LEU A 118 -2.48 -0.08 17.88
C LEU A 118 -2.15 0.78 16.66
N PHE A 119 -2.71 0.41 15.51
CA PHE A 119 -2.39 1.03 14.23
C PHE A 119 -3.56 0.86 13.25
N LEU A 120 -3.84 1.92 12.49
CA LEU A 120 -4.72 1.89 11.32
C LEU A 120 -3.91 2.42 10.14
N GLY A 121 -4.07 1.81 8.98
CA GLY A 121 -3.48 2.38 7.78
C GLY A 121 -4.05 1.78 6.52
N THR A 122 -3.90 2.54 5.44
CA THR A 122 -4.38 2.17 4.12
C THR A 122 -3.49 2.82 3.09
N ALA A 123 -3.40 2.19 1.92
CA ALA A 123 -2.63 2.71 0.80
C ALA A 123 -3.41 2.61 -0.51
N THR A 124 -3.24 3.61 -1.36
CA THR A 124 -3.92 3.77 -2.67
C THR A 124 -2.95 4.28 -3.73
N GLY A 125 -3.42 4.46 -4.96
CA GLY A 125 -2.74 5.25 -5.98
C GLY A 125 -1.92 4.48 -7.03
N VAL A 126 -1.41 3.31 -6.69
CA VAL A 126 -0.60 2.48 -7.61
C VAL A 126 -0.62 1.02 -7.18
N ALA A 127 -0.26 0.10 -8.08
CA ALA A 127 -0.19 -1.34 -7.80
C ALA A 127 0.75 -1.74 -6.63
N ASN A 128 1.54 -0.82 -6.07
CA ASN A 128 2.49 -1.06 -4.98
C ASN A 128 1.93 -0.76 -3.56
N THR A 129 0.62 -0.58 -3.40
CA THR A 129 -0.02 -0.26 -2.10
C THR A 129 0.44 -1.18 -0.96
N ALA A 130 0.50 -2.49 -1.21
CA ALA A 130 0.85 -3.48 -0.19
C ALA A 130 2.29 -3.29 0.30
N SER A 131 3.24 -3.05 -0.61
CA SER A 131 4.62 -2.75 -0.25
C SER A 131 4.77 -1.40 0.45
N SER A 132 4.02 -0.38 0.01
CA SER A 132 4.06 0.95 0.64
C SER A 132 3.57 0.88 2.08
N LEU A 133 2.39 0.30 2.31
CA LEU A 133 1.84 0.16 3.66
C LEU A 133 2.70 -0.76 4.54
N SER A 134 3.21 -1.87 4.01
CA SER A 134 4.09 -2.78 4.77
C SER A 134 5.36 -2.09 5.26
N GLN A 135 5.95 -1.21 4.46
CA GLN A 135 7.13 -0.45 4.87
C GLN A 135 6.81 0.59 5.94
N VAL A 136 5.69 1.31 5.80
CA VAL A 136 5.22 2.25 6.83
C VAL A 136 4.99 1.51 8.15
N LEU A 137 4.39 0.32 8.09
CA LEU A 137 4.18 -0.55 9.24
C LEU A 137 5.47 -0.97 9.92
N ILE A 138 6.41 -1.53 9.15
CA ILE A 138 7.70 -2.00 9.68
C ILE A 138 8.45 -0.83 10.34
N ARG A 139 8.50 0.33 9.65
CA ARG A 139 9.19 1.52 10.16
C ARG A 139 8.56 2.03 11.46
N SER A 140 7.22 2.08 11.51
CA SER A 140 6.52 2.62 12.68
C SER A 140 6.60 1.68 13.88
N LEU A 141 6.39 0.38 13.69
CA LEU A 141 6.28 -0.58 14.78
C LEU A 141 7.62 -1.18 15.23
N TRP A 142 8.53 -1.49 14.30
CA TRP A 142 9.80 -2.18 14.62
C TRP A 142 11.01 -1.25 14.63
N ILE A 143 11.07 -0.26 13.74
CA ILE A 143 12.23 0.65 13.64
C ILE A 143 12.10 1.85 14.59
N GLY A 144 10.91 2.03 15.19
CA GLY A 144 10.66 3.09 16.17
C GLY A 144 10.43 4.48 15.55
N HIS A 145 10.20 4.57 14.24
CA HIS A 145 9.86 5.84 13.60
C HIS A 145 8.48 6.33 14.08
N THR A 146 8.32 7.64 14.19
CA THR A 146 6.97 8.25 14.24
C THR A 146 6.19 7.90 12.98
N VAL A 147 4.84 7.97 13.03
CA VAL A 147 4.01 7.68 11.85
C VAL A 147 4.37 8.58 10.65
N LYS A 148 4.68 9.87 10.90
CA LYS A 148 5.12 10.82 9.87
C LYS A 148 6.45 10.40 9.25
N GLN A 149 7.45 10.12 10.07
CA GLN A 149 8.76 9.65 9.59
C GLN A 149 8.65 8.32 8.82
N ALA A 150 7.73 7.45 9.20
CA ALA A 150 7.49 6.19 8.49
C ALA A 150 6.88 6.42 7.10
N ILE A 151 5.89 7.31 6.98
CA ILE A 151 5.25 7.67 5.71
C ILE A 151 6.20 8.43 4.78
N ASP A 152 6.98 9.37 5.31
CA ASP A 152 7.86 10.24 4.53
C ASP A 152 9.11 9.52 4.00
N ALA A 153 9.49 8.42 4.64
CA ALA A 153 10.68 7.69 4.24
C ALA A 153 10.57 7.13 2.81
N GLY A 154 11.71 7.01 2.13
CA GLY A 154 11.77 6.42 0.80
C GLY A 154 11.30 4.97 0.77
N ARG A 155 10.53 4.63 -0.26
CA ARG A 155 9.92 3.32 -0.46
C ARG A 155 10.63 2.51 -1.53
N LEU A 156 10.65 1.21 -1.29
CA LEU A 156 11.10 0.18 -2.21
C LEU A 156 9.91 -0.64 -2.69
N HIS A 157 9.92 -1.05 -3.94
CA HIS A 157 8.92 -1.96 -4.48
C HIS A 157 9.57 -2.99 -5.40
N ASN A 158 9.17 -4.25 -5.21
CA ASN A 158 9.47 -5.34 -6.12
C ASN A 158 8.22 -6.22 -6.20
N GLN A 159 7.75 -6.44 -7.42
CA GLN A 159 6.54 -7.23 -7.73
C GLN A 159 6.92 -8.51 -8.46
N LEU A 160 8.11 -9.04 -8.19
CA LEU A 160 8.73 -10.21 -8.82
C LEU A 160 9.14 -10.00 -10.29
N ILE A 161 8.30 -9.32 -11.09
CA ILE A 161 8.51 -9.07 -12.52
C ILE A 161 8.46 -7.57 -12.83
N PRO A 162 9.43 -6.99 -13.56
CA PRO A 162 10.60 -7.64 -14.16
C PRO A 162 11.58 -8.26 -13.16
N GLU A 163 12.28 -9.30 -13.62
CA GLU A 163 13.24 -10.02 -12.79
C GLU A 163 14.28 -9.11 -12.18
N ASN A 164 14.45 -9.23 -10.85
CA ASN A 164 15.51 -8.56 -10.10
C ASN A 164 15.46 -7.03 -10.13
N VAL A 165 14.38 -6.45 -10.63
CA VAL A 165 14.19 -5.00 -10.62
C VAL A 165 13.57 -4.57 -9.30
N VAL A 166 14.23 -3.66 -8.59
CA VAL A 166 13.69 -2.98 -7.42
C VAL A 166 13.45 -1.53 -7.81
N LYS A 167 12.18 -1.13 -7.75
CA LYS A 167 11.75 0.24 -7.89
C LYS A 167 12.01 0.98 -6.58
N TYR A 168 12.60 2.17 -6.62
CA TYR A 168 12.93 2.94 -5.43
C TYR A 168 12.62 4.42 -5.61
N GLU A 169 12.32 5.10 -4.51
CA GLU A 169 12.15 6.56 -4.50
C GLU A 169 13.45 7.30 -4.20
N LYS A 170 13.56 8.54 -4.65
CA LYS A 170 14.76 9.39 -4.46
C LYS A 170 15.17 9.57 -2.99
N THR A 171 14.22 9.51 -2.06
CA THR A 171 14.45 9.65 -0.61
C THR A 171 14.93 8.34 0.06
N THR A 172 15.14 7.28 -0.71
CA THR A 172 15.67 6.01 -0.20
C THR A 172 17.14 6.15 0.19
N ASP A 173 17.50 5.58 1.33
CA ASP A 173 18.87 5.56 1.85
C ASP A 173 19.87 4.93 0.86
N SER A 174 20.96 5.65 0.57
CA SER A 174 21.99 5.21 -0.36
C SER A 174 22.67 3.91 0.05
N ASP A 175 22.81 3.63 1.34
CA ASP A 175 23.45 2.40 1.82
C ASP A 175 22.56 1.18 1.52
N VAL A 176 21.24 1.35 1.61
CA VAL A 176 20.26 0.33 1.21
C VAL A 176 20.36 0.07 -0.30
N LEU A 177 20.41 1.13 -1.12
CA LEU A 177 20.55 1.01 -2.57
C LEU A 177 21.88 0.32 -2.97
N HIS A 178 22.98 0.67 -2.31
CA HIS A 178 24.27 0.02 -2.52
C HIS A 178 24.20 -1.47 -2.15
N GLY A 179 23.61 -1.79 -0.99
CA GLY A 179 23.41 -3.16 -0.54
C GLY A 179 22.58 -4.01 -1.53
N LEU A 180 21.52 -3.44 -2.10
CA LEU A 180 20.69 -4.09 -3.10
C LEU A 180 21.46 -4.34 -4.40
N THR A 181 22.20 -3.34 -4.89
CA THR A 181 23.05 -3.46 -6.08
C THR A 181 24.09 -4.56 -5.90
N LYS A 182 24.76 -4.61 -4.74
CA LYS A 182 25.75 -5.66 -4.41
C LYS A 182 25.14 -7.07 -4.39
N LYS A 183 23.85 -7.18 -4.07
CA LYS A 183 23.09 -8.44 -4.13
C LYS A 183 22.57 -8.78 -5.54
N GLY A 184 22.89 -7.97 -6.55
CA GLY A 184 22.54 -8.20 -7.95
C GLY A 184 21.13 -7.76 -8.33
N HIS A 185 20.53 -6.81 -7.60
CA HIS A 185 19.30 -6.14 -8.00
C HIS A 185 19.58 -4.99 -8.98
N HIS A 186 18.71 -4.83 -9.97
CA HIS A 186 18.66 -3.66 -10.84
C HIS A 186 17.75 -2.61 -10.22
N LEU A 187 18.24 -1.39 -10.08
CA LEU A 187 17.47 -0.31 -9.46
C LEU A 187 16.77 0.53 -10.53
N SER A 188 15.47 0.80 -10.33
CA SER A 188 14.66 1.68 -11.17
C SER A 188 14.15 2.81 -10.32
N LEU A 189 14.52 4.06 -10.65
CA LEU A 189 13.97 5.22 -9.96
C LEU A 189 12.48 5.34 -10.30
N GLU A 190 11.66 5.60 -9.29
CA GLU A 190 10.26 5.96 -9.41
C GLU A 190 10.02 7.27 -8.67
N ASP A 191 9.24 8.15 -9.28
CA ASP A 191 8.90 9.45 -8.68
C ASP A 191 7.85 9.30 -7.57
N TRP A 192 7.05 8.23 -7.63
CA TRP A 192 5.92 8.04 -6.73
C TRP A 192 5.63 6.56 -6.42
N GLN A 193 5.53 6.22 -5.12
CA GLN A 193 5.09 4.89 -4.68
C GLN A 193 3.95 4.94 -3.65
N GLY A 194 2.75 5.21 -4.16
CA GLY A 194 1.48 5.11 -3.43
C GLY A 194 1.23 6.28 -2.50
N ASP A 195 -0.03 6.44 -2.15
CA ASP A 195 -0.50 7.31 -1.07
C ASP A 195 -0.73 6.45 0.17
N VAL A 196 -0.32 6.92 1.35
CA VAL A 196 -0.53 6.24 2.63
C VAL A 196 -1.07 7.23 3.67
N ILE A 197 -2.23 6.90 4.23
CA ILE A 197 -2.73 7.49 5.47
C ILE A 197 -2.62 6.45 6.58
N ALA A 198 -2.11 6.87 7.74
CA ALA A 198 -2.02 6.00 8.90
C ALA A 198 -2.20 6.75 10.23
N LEU A 199 -2.79 6.05 11.20
CA LEU A 199 -2.91 6.45 12.60
C LEU A 199 -2.19 5.42 13.47
N ARG A 200 -1.43 5.90 14.45
CA ARG A 200 -0.73 5.06 15.43
C ARG A 200 -1.06 5.49 16.84
N TYR A 201 -1.31 4.53 17.71
CA TYR A 201 -1.43 4.75 19.15
C TYR A 201 -0.08 5.15 19.75
N VAL A 202 -0.04 6.23 20.55
CA VAL A 202 1.19 6.79 21.11
C VAL A 202 1.17 7.01 22.62
N GLY A 203 0.04 6.79 23.30
CA GLY A 203 0.02 6.94 24.75
C GLY A 203 -1.36 6.92 25.41
N PRO A 204 -1.38 7.09 26.75
CA PRO A 204 -2.58 6.99 27.57
C PRO A 204 -3.73 7.88 27.09
N GLY A 205 -4.96 7.47 27.37
CA GLY A 205 -6.16 8.20 26.96
C GLY A 205 -6.49 8.07 25.48
N ALA A 206 -6.16 6.91 24.87
CA ALA A 206 -6.40 6.65 23.45
C ALA A 206 -5.78 7.72 22.54
N LEU A 207 -4.55 8.16 22.85
CA LEU A 207 -3.89 9.19 22.06
C LEU A 207 -3.35 8.59 20.76
N TYR A 208 -3.92 9.02 19.63
CA TYR A 208 -3.43 8.66 18.31
C TYR A 208 -2.64 9.81 17.66
N ARG A 209 -1.65 9.45 16.86
CA ARG A 209 -1.00 10.35 15.91
C ARG A 209 -1.35 9.85 14.51
N GLY A 210 -2.01 10.70 13.74
CA GLY A 210 -2.29 10.49 12.33
C GLY A 210 -1.27 11.23 11.46
N SER A 211 -1.05 10.73 10.25
CA SER A 211 -0.33 11.45 9.20
C SER A 211 -0.82 11.02 7.83
N TYR A 212 -0.78 11.96 6.88
CA TYR A 212 -1.05 11.76 5.47
C TYR A 212 0.26 11.75 4.68
N ASP A 213 0.21 11.32 3.43
CA ASP A 213 1.36 11.26 2.55
C ASP A 213 1.65 12.61 1.89
N PHE A 214 2.90 13.09 1.99
CA PHE A 214 3.30 14.31 1.30
C PHE A 214 3.24 14.18 -0.23
N ARG A 215 3.18 12.95 -0.72
CA ARG A 215 3.08 12.63 -2.15
C ARG A 215 1.72 12.99 -2.74
N THR A 216 0.72 13.27 -1.90
CA THR A 216 -0.62 13.67 -2.32
C THR A 216 -0.71 15.19 -2.37
N THR A 217 -1.21 15.73 -3.48
CA THR A 217 -1.25 17.19 -3.76
C THR A 217 -2.42 17.92 -3.08
N ASP A 218 -3.37 17.19 -2.49
CA ASP A 218 -4.46 17.73 -1.67
C ASP A 218 -4.78 16.78 -0.50
N PRO A 219 -4.19 16.99 0.69
CA PRO A 219 -4.47 16.14 1.84
C PRO A 219 -5.86 16.49 2.38
N GLY A 220 -6.87 15.75 1.96
CA GLY A 220 -8.20 15.80 2.56
C GLY A 220 -8.13 15.62 4.07
N GLY A 221 -8.18 16.74 4.80
CA GLY A 221 -8.43 16.91 6.23
C GLY A 221 -7.94 15.81 7.18
N LEU A 222 -6.70 15.94 7.69
CA LEU A 222 -6.37 15.40 9.01
C LEU A 222 -6.62 16.46 10.08
N ASP A 223 -7.83 16.51 10.63
CA ASP A 223 -8.08 17.22 11.88
C ASP A 223 -7.68 16.30 13.05
N GLY A 224 -6.43 16.43 13.50
CA GLY A 224 -5.87 15.70 14.64
C GLY A 224 -6.42 16.15 15.99
N GLY A 225 -7.74 16.33 16.10
CA GLY A 225 -8.41 16.71 17.34
C GLY A 225 -8.10 15.71 18.46
N GLN A 226 -7.86 16.22 19.67
CA GLN A 226 -7.82 15.37 20.86
C GLN A 226 -9.18 14.68 21.00
N VAL A 227 -9.17 13.35 21.07
CA VAL A 227 -10.35 12.59 21.48
C VAL A 227 -10.61 12.94 22.96
N PRO A 228 -11.75 13.56 23.31
CA PRO A 228 -12.03 13.91 24.69
C PRO A 228 -12.06 12.66 25.55
N ALA A 229 -11.44 12.71 26.73
CA ALA A 229 -11.65 11.70 27.75
C ALA A 229 -13.11 11.82 28.23
N GLY A 230 -13.89 10.75 28.04
CA GLY A 230 -15.22 10.59 28.64
C GLY A 230 -15.13 10.32 30.14
#